data_AF-A0A9D2IYR3-F1
#
_entry.id   AF-A0A9D2IYR3-F1
#
_cell.length_a   1.000
_cell.length_b   1.000
_cell.length_c   1.000
_cell.angle_alpha   90.00
_cell.angle_beta   90.00
_cell.angle_gamma   90.00
#
_symmetry.space_group_name_H-M   'P 1'
#
loop_
_entity.id
_entity.type
_entity.pdbx_description
1 polymer ?
#
loop_
_entity_poly.entity_id
_entity_poly.type
_entity_poly.pdbx_seq_one_letter_code
_entity_poly.pdbx_strand_id
1 'polypeptide(L)' 'MAKIIENHIGRRMIRLSSDDIIMVVQQYQQICRNRTLDFLSAKNMLEDNLLYLPEEV' A
#
# COMPACT_ATOMS: atom_id res chain seq x y z
N MET A 1 -10.34 8.60 -6.85
CA MET A 1 -11.42 8.81 -5.86
C MET A 1 -11.52 7.68 -4.87
N ALA A 2 -11.06 7.92 -3.65
CA ALA A 2 -11.13 6.96 -2.58
C ALA A 2 -12.42 7.07 -1.75
N LYS A 3 -13.32 6.10 -1.94
CA LYS A 3 -14.54 5.95 -1.13
C LYS A 3 -14.17 5.37 0.24
N ILE A 4 -14.31 6.18 1.30
CA ILE A 4 -14.18 5.71 2.68
C ILE A 4 -15.44 4.90 3.04
N ILE A 5 -15.28 3.63 3.35
CA ILE A 5 -16.35 2.76 3.90
C ILE A 5 -15.99 2.51 5.35
N GLU A 6 -16.75 3.08 6.28
CA GLU A 6 -16.62 2.79 7.70
C GLU A 6 -17.23 1.41 7.99
N ASN A 7 -16.44 0.48 8.54
CA ASN A 7 -17.01 -0.70 9.16
C ASN A 7 -17.47 -0.36 10.60
N HIS A 8 -18.47 -1.09 11.11
CA HIS A 8 -19.05 -0.87 12.44
C HIS A 8 -18.08 -1.12 13.62
N ILE A 9 -16.80 -1.39 13.35
CA ILE A 9 -15.72 -1.74 14.29
C ILE A 9 -14.61 -0.65 14.26
N GLY A 10 -14.85 0.50 13.60
CA GLY A 10 -13.94 1.64 13.61
C GLY A 10 -12.75 1.54 12.66
N ARG A 11 -12.73 0.57 11.74
CA ARG A 11 -11.74 0.53 10.66
C ARG A 11 -12.26 1.31 9.45
N ARG A 12 -11.59 2.41 9.12
CA ARG A 12 -11.80 3.16 7.87
C ARG A 12 -11.22 2.33 6.72
N MET A 13 -12.08 1.86 5.82
CA MET A 13 -11.61 1.24 4.57
C MET A 13 -11.55 2.33 3.51
N ILE A 14 -10.38 2.53 2.92
CA ILE A 14 -10.17 3.48 1.83
C ILE A 14 -10.25 2.67 0.53
N ARG A 15 -11.22 2.96 -0.34
CA ARG A 15 -11.21 2.41 -1.70
C ARG A 15 -10.03 3.02 -2.46
N LEU A 16 -9.17 2.21 -3.05
CA LEU A 16 -8.08 2.70 -3.89
C LEU A 16 -8.53 2.75 -5.35
N SER A 17 -8.04 3.72 -6.12
CA SER A 17 -8.15 3.67 -7.58
C SER A 17 -7.18 2.63 -8.15
N SER A 18 -7.35 2.26 -9.43
CA SER A 18 -6.38 1.39 -10.10
C SER A 18 -4.99 2.01 -10.14
N ASP A 19 -4.91 3.33 -10.30
CA ASP A 19 -3.65 4.06 -10.42
C ASP A 19 -2.91 4.08 -9.07
N ASP A 20 -3.65 4.29 -7.97
CA ASP A 20 -3.09 4.19 -6.60
C ASP A 20 -2.50 2.80 -6.34
N ILE A 21 -3.23 1.75 -6.74
CA ILE A 21 -2.75 0.36 -6.58
C ILE A 21 -1.47 0.15 -7.38
N ILE A 22 -1.45 0.56 -8.66
CA ILE A 22 -0.28 0.41 -9.52
C ILE A 22 0.91 1.16 -8.96
N MET A 23 0.70 2.39 -8.46
CA MET A 23 1.75 3.21 -7.86
C MET A 23 2.37 2.52 -6.64
N VAL A 24 1.55 2.03 -5.70
CA VAL A 24 2.03 1.32 -4.50
C VAL A 24 2.79 0.04 -4.88
N VAL A 25 2.28 -0.72 -5.86
CA VAL A 25 2.95 -1.93 -6.34
C VAL A 25 4.30 -1.61 -6.96
N GLN A 26 4.42 -0.55 -7.75
CA GLN A 26 5.70 -0.13 -8.34
C GLN A 26 6.71 0.29 -7.26
N GLN A 27 6.29 1.06 -6.26
CA GLN A 27 7.15 1.47 -5.15
C GLN A 27 7.60 0.25 -4.33
N TYR A 28 6.67 -0.67 -4.03
CA TYR A 28 6.99 -1.94 -3.38
C TYR A 28 8.03 -2.75 -4.19
N GLN A 29 7.84 -2.89 -5.50
CA GLN A 29 8.76 -3.60 -6.38
C GLN A 29 10.16 -2.96 -6.40
N GLN A 30 10.24 -1.63 -6.35
CA GLN A 30 11.51 -0.90 -6.24
C GLN A 30 12.22 -1.17 -4.90
N ILE A 31 11.50 -1.13 -3.78
CA ILE A 31 12.03 -1.46 -2.44
C ILE A 31 12.55 -2.89 -2.42
N CYS A 32 11.76 -3.83 -2.91
CA CYS A 32 12.12 -5.25 -3.00
C CYS A 32 13.12 -5.55 -4.12
N ARG A 33 13.54 -4.55 -4.90
CA ARG A 33 14.47 -4.65 -6.04
C ARG A 33 14.09 -5.76 -7.03
N ASN A 34 12.80 -5.92 -7.31
CA ASN A 34 12.24 -6.99 -8.14
C ASN A 34 12.63 -8.42 -7.70
N ARG A 35 12.94 -8.61 -6.42
CA ARG A 35 13.23 -9.94 -5.86
C ARG A 35 11.94 -10.61 -5.44
N THR A 36 11.92 -11.93 -5.58
CA THR A 36 10.90 -12.76 -4.92
C THR A 36 11.27 -12.86 -3.45
N LEU A 37 10.48 -12.23 -2.58
CA LEU A 37 10.64 -12.30 -1.14
C LEU A 37 9.51 -13.13 -0.55
N ASP A 38 9.80 -13.85 0.54
CA ASP A 38 8.74 -14.41 1.36
C ASP A 38 8.02 -13.29 2.14
N PHE A 39 6.88 -13.63 2.73
CA PHE A 39 6.05 -12.66 3.45
C PHE A 39 6.81 -11.96 4.58
N LEU A 40 7.60 -12.70 5.35
CA LEU A 40 8.30 -12.16 6.51
C LEU A 40 9.39 -11.17 6.09
N SER A 41 10.19 -11.51 5.09
CA SER A 41 11.24 -10.64 4.56
C SER A 41 10.65 -9.38 3.94
N ALA A 42 9.58 -9.51 3.16
CA ALA A 42 8.87 -8.37 2.58
C ALA A 42 8.31 -7.44 3.67
N LYS A 43 7.70 -8.01 4.72
CA LYS A 43 7.17 -7.24 5.86
C LYS A 43 8.26 -6.44 6.57
N ASN A 44 9.38 -7.09 6.92
CA ASN A 44 10.48 -6.41 7.60
C ASN A 44 11.05 -5.25 6.77
N MET A 45 11.19 -5.44 5.45
CA MET A 45 11.65 -4.35 4.57
C MET A 45 10.67 -3.17 4.50
N LEU A 46 9.37 -3.43 4.57
CA LEU A 46 8.34 -2.39 4.57
C LEU A 46 8.19 -1.67 5.91
N GLU A 47 8.58 -2.30 7.03
CA GLU A 47 8.69 -1.61 8.33
C GLU A 47 9.80 -0.55 8.30
N ASP A 48 10.88 -0.80 7.53
CA ASP A 48 11.98 0.15 7.34
C ASP A 48 11.73 1.18 6.21
N ASN A 49 10.78 0.91 5.29
CA ASN A 49 10.53 1.73 4.10
C ASN A 49 9.03 1.99 3.94
N LEU A 50 8.53 3.02 4.63
CA LEU A 50 7.12 3.39 4.63
C LEU A 50 6.64 3.88 3.25
N LEU A 51 5.50 3.34 2.82
CA LEU A 51 4.80 3.74 1.60
C LEU A 51 3.64 4.67 1.94
N TYR A 52 3.48 5.73 1.17
CA TYR A 52 2.43 6.73 1.35
C TYR A 52 1.57 6.83 0.10
N LEU A 53 0.27 6.94 0.29
CA LEU A 53 -0.68 7.26 -0.77
C LEU A 53 -0.93 8.77 -0.76
N PRO A 54 -0.82 9.46 -1.91
CA PRO A 54 -1.21 10.85 -2.00
C PRO A 54 -2.72 10.98 -1.78
N GLU A 55 -3.13 12.02 -1.06
CA GLU A 55 -4.54 12.43 -1.06
C GLU A 55 -4.85 13.12 -2.39
N GLU A 56 -5.96 12.74 -3.04
CA GLU A 56 -6.54 13.55 -4.11
C GLU A 56 -7.09 14.84 -3.48
N VAL A 57 -6.52 15.99 -3.84
CA VAL A 57 -7.02 17.34 -3.49
C VAL A 57 -8.14 17.74 -4.44
#